data_AF-A0A7X6Z920-F1
#
_entry.id   AF-A0A7X6Z920-F1
#
_cell.length_a   1.000
_cell.length_b   1.000
_cell.length_c   1.000
_cell.angle_alpha   90.00
_cell.angle_beta   90.00
_cell.angle_gamma   90.00
#
_symmetry.space_group_name_H-M   'P 1'
#
loop_
_entity.id
_entity.type
_entity.pdbx_description
1 polymer ?
#
loop_
_entity_poly.entity_id
_entity_poly.type
_entity_poly.pdbx_seq_one_letter_code
_entity_poly.pdbx_strand_id
1 'polypeptide(L)'
;MRQARRRSGFTLIELIVVIAILGILAGILIPTAGSLIRKANEQADIAHARLLLLTTTIAFGSDKLGNGTYTAINEGDSPLPYRELLGPAWPRSRIGGGYFTVEVDFALGPADAIRIIREVGGTPQIYNPGEAKFQ
;
A
#
# COMPACT_ATOMS: atom_id res chain seq x y z
N MET A 1 -38.20 45.39 34.69
CA MET A 1 -38.16 45.59 33.22
C MET A 1 -37.78 44.27 32.55
N ARG A 2 -38.66 43.64 31.76
CA ARG A 2 -38.37 42.39 31.04
C ARG A 2 -37.70 42.74 29.71
N GLN A 3 -36.41 42.39 29.55
CA GLN A 3 -35.70 42.53 28.27
C GLN A 3 -36.26 41.53 27.25
N ALA A 4 -36.76 42.03 26.13
CA ALA A 4 -37.17 41.21 25.00
C ALA A 4 -35.93 40.60 24.33
N ARG A 5 -35.82 39.27 24.37
CA ARG A 5 -34.74 38.52 23.74
C ARG A 5 -34.90 38.61 22.22
N ARG A 6 -34.01 39.34 21.54
CA ARG A 6 -34.00 39.41 20.06
C ARG A 6 -33.78 38.00 19.51
N ARG A 7 -34.72 37.48 18.74
CA ARG A 7 -34.54 36.23 17.98
C ARG A 7 -33.65 36.55 16.77
N SER A 8 -32.41 36.09 16.79
CA SER A 8 -31.56 36.06 15.60
C SER A 8 -32.04 34.90 14.71
N GLY A 9 -32.69 35.24 13.60
CA GLY A 9 -33.04 34.27 12.56
C GLY A 9 -31.91 34.15 11.54
N PHE A 10 -31.57 32.92 11.15
CA PHE A 10 -30.67 32.64 10.04
C PHE A 10 -31.39 32.93 8.73
N THR A 11 -30.77 33.67 7.82
CA THR A 11 -31.40 33.98 6.54
C THR A 11 -31.20 32.83 5.54
N LEU A 12 -32.18 32.61 4.66
CA LEU A 12 -32.01 31.63 3.57
C LEU A 12 -30.82 31.97 2.68
N ILE A 13 -30.53 33.27 2.50
CA ILE A 13 -29.41 33.71 1.68
C ILE A 13 -28.05 33.38 2.30
N GLU A 14 -27.92 33.42 3.62
CA GLU A 14 -26.72 32.95 4.31
C GLU A 14 -26.53 31.45 4.09
N LEU A 15 -27.61 30.66 4.08
CA LEU A 15 -27.51 29.23 3.84
C LEU A 15 -27.06 28.91 2.41
N ILE A 16 -27.64 29.56 1.40
CA ILE A 16 -27.33 29.27 -0.02
C ILE A 16 -25.88 29.62 -0.37
N VAL A 17 -25.34 30.72 0.18
CA VAL A 17 -23.96 31.13 -0.08
C VAL A 17 -22.98 30.13 0.55
N VAL A 18 -23.28 29.63 1.75
CA VAL A 18 -22.44 28.63 2.43
C VAL A 18 -22.38 27.33 1.64
N ILE A 19 -23.52 26.78 1.21
CA ILE A 19 -23.52 25.54 0.40
C ILE A 19 -22.90 25.76 -0.98
N ALA A 20 -23.01 26.96 -1.55
CA ALA A 20 -22.35 27.30 -2.82
C ALA A 20 -20.81 27.26 -2.68
N ILE A 21 -20.26 27.87 -1.63
CA ILE A 21 -18.81 27.83 -1.37
C ILE A 21 -18.36 26.40 -1.03
N LEU A 22 -19.10 25.68 -0.18
CA LEU A 22 -18.80 24.28 0.13
C LEU A 22 -18.85 23.39 -1.11
N GLY A 23 -19.77 23.64 -2.04
CA GLY A 23 -19.86 22.93 -3.32
C GLY A 23 -18.63 23.13 -4.21
N ILE A 24 -18.15 24.38 -4.32
CA ILE A 24 -16.94 24.70 -5.09
C ILE A 24 -15.71 24.03 -4.46
N LEU A 25 -15.55 24.13 -3.14
CA LEU A 25 -14.43 23.52 -2.42
C LEU A 25 -14.46 21.99 -2.53
N ALA A 26 -15.64 21.37 -2.36
CA ALA A 26 -15.80 19.93 -2.49
C ALA A 26 -15.49 19.44 -3.92
N GLY A 27 -15.88 20.19 -4.95
CA GLY A 27 -15.62 19.87 -6.35
C GLY A 27 -14.13 19.73 -6.70
N ILE A 28 -13.27 20.55 -6.09
CA ILE A 28 -11.82 20.50 -6.31
C ILE A 28 -11.17 19.43 -5.41
N LEU A 29 -11.63 19.30 -4.16
CA LEU A 29 -10.99 18.46 -3.16
C LEU A 29 -11.14 16.96 -3.44
N ILE A 30 -12.36 16.51 -3.80
CA ILE A 30 -12.68 15.09 -3.98
C ILE A 30 -11.76 14.35 -4.98
N PRO A 31 -11.53 14.83 -6.22
CA PRO A 31 -10.72 14.09 -7.19
C PRO A 31 -9.24 13.98 -6.78
N THR A 32 -8.70 15.00 -6.12
CA THR A 32 -7.28 15.01 -5.70
C THR A 32 -7.00 14.01 -4.58
N ALA A 33 -7.91 13.89 -3.60
CA ALA A 33 -7.71 13.03 -2.44
C ALA A 33 -7.54 11.55 -2.82
N GLY A 34 -8.36 11.03 -3.76
CA GLY A 34 -8.26 9.64 -4.20
C GLY A 34 -6.92 9.30 -4.87
N SER A 35 -6.41 10.22 -5.71
CA SER A 35 -5.13 10.03 -6.40
C SER A 35 -3.94 10.03 -5.43
N LEU A 36 -3.98 10.88 -4.40
CA LEU A 36 -2.94 10.96 -3.38
C LEU A 36 -2.90 9.70 -2.52
N ILE A 37 -4.07 9.20 -2.10
CA ILE A 37 -4.16 7.97 -1.32
C ILE A 37 -3.63 6.78 -2.13
N ARG A 38 -3.99 6.67 -3.41
CA ARG A 38 -3.47 5.62 -4.29
C ARG A 38 -1.95 5.68 -4.39
N LYS A 39 -1.38 6.87 -4.63
CA LYS A 39 0.08 7.04 -4.68
C LYS A 39 0.76 6.66 -3.37
N ALA A 40 0.17 7.03 -2.23
CA ALA A 40 0.71 6.66 -0.91
C ALA A 40 0.71 5.14 -0.72
N ASN A 41 -0.37 4.46 -1.12
CA ASN A 41 -0.47 3.01 -1.09
C ASN A 41 0.55 2.34 -2.02
N GLU A 42 0.77 2.87 -3.23
CA GLU A 42 1.81 2.39 -4.14
C GLU A 42 3.21 2.52 -3.55
N GLN A 43 3.51 3.64 -2.89
CA GLN A 43 4.80 3.85 -2.22
C GLN A 43 4.99 2.91 -1.02
N ALA A 44 3.94 2.64 -0.25
CA ALA A 44 3.98 1.65 0.82
C ALA A 44 4.29 0.25 0.28
N ASP A 45 3.68 -0.15 -0.84
CA ASP A 45 3.95 -1.43 -1.49
C ASP A 45 5.40 -1.51 -2.00
N ILE A 46 5.93 -0.43 -2.58
CA ILE A 46 7.33 -0.36 -3.01
C ILE A 46 8.27 -0.51 -1.81
N ALA A 47 7.97 0.12 -0.68
CA ALA A 47 8.75 -0.03 0.55
C ALA A 47 8.72 -1.47 1.07
N HIS A 48 7.56 -2.12 1.05
CA HIS A 48 7.43 -3.53 1.42
C HIS A 48 8.23 -4.45 0.50
N ALA A 49 8.19 -4.25 -0.82
CA ALA A 49 9.00 -5.03 -1.75
C ALA A 49 10.50 -4.84 -1.54
N ARG A 50 10.97 -3.61 -1.28
CA ARG A 50 12.39 -3.39 -0.94
C ARG A 50 12.79 -4.13 0.32
N LEU A 51 11.94 -4.08 1.34
CA LEU A 51 12.18 -4.81 2.58
C LEU A 51 12.25 -6.31 2.33
N LEU A 52 11.33 -6.86 1.54
CA LEU A 52 11.35 -8.28 1.17
C LEU A 52 12.62 -8.65 0.42
N LEU A 53 13.05 -7.83 -0.55
CA LEU A 53 14.29 -8.06 -1.32
C LEU A 53 15.53 -8.12 -0.42
N LEU A 54 15.64 -7.16 0.50
CA LEU A 54 16.72 -7.11 1.48
C LEU A 54 16.70 -8.35 2.37
N THR A 55 15.53 -8.73 2.88
CA THR A 55 15.37 -9.92 3.71
C THR A 55 15.72 -11.20 2.96
N THR A 56 15.30 -11.34 1.70
CA THR A 56 15.68 -12.50 0.87
C THR A 56 17.19 -12.58 0.70
N THR A 57 17.85 -11.43 0.50
CA THR A 57 19.31 -11.36 0.38
C THR A 57 20.01 -11.79 1.68
N ILE A 58 19.50 -11.35 2.84
CA ILE A 58 20.01 -11.77 4.16
C ILE A 58 19.77 -13.27 4.40
N ALA A 59 18.58 -13.76 4.04
CA ALA A 59 18.22 -15.17 4.19
C ALA A 59 19.07 -16.07 3.30
N PHE A 60 19.41 -15.63 2.09
CA PHE A 60 20.36 -16.31 1.21
C PHE A 60 21.75 -16.39 1.85
N GLY A 61 22.28 -15.27 2.38
CA GLY A 61 23.59 -15.25 3.03
C GLY A 61 23.70 -16.05 4.33
N SER A 62 22.58 -16.58 4.85
CA SER A 62 22.56 -17.45 6.03
C SER A 62 22.31 -18.93 5.71
N ASP A 63 22.36 -19.32 4.43
CA ASP A 63 22.08 -20.68 3.92
C ASP A 63 20.71 -21.25 4.31
N LYS A 64 19.78 -20.38 4.72
CA LYS A 64 18.42 -20.76 5.15
C LYS A 64 17.40 -20.69 4.02
N LEU A 65 17.82 -20.29 2.81
CA LEU A 65 16.93 -20.03 1.69
C LEU A 65 17.28 -20.92 0.50
N GLY A 66 16.26 -21.55 -0.08
CA GLY A 66 16.36 -22.41 -1.25
C GLY A 66 15.52 -21.87 -2.42
N ASN A 67 15.55 -22.59 -3.55
CA ASN A 67 14.62 -22.31 -4.64
C ASN A 67 13.18 -22.57 -4.20
N GLY A 68 12.27 -21.67 -4.58
CA GLY A 68 10.85 -21.84 -4.30
C GLY A 68 10.08 -20.54 -4.24
N THR A 69 8.80 -20.68 -3.91
CA THR A 69 7.84 -19.58 -3.79
C THR A 69 7.46 -19.40 -2.33
N TYR A 70 7.59 -18.17 -1.85
CA TYR A 70 7.38 -17.78 -0.46
C TYR A 70 6.29 -16.73 -0.39
N THR A 71 5.17 -17.06 0.25
CA THR A 71 4.05 -16.14 0.50
C THR A 71 3.33 -16.55 1.77
N ALA A 72 2.57 -15.62 2.35
CA ALA A 72 1.69 -15.95 3.47
C ALA A 72 0.35 -16.46 2.98
N ILE A 73 -0.21 -17.42 3.72
CA ILE A 73 -1.53 -18.00 3.46
C ILE A 73 -2.62 -17.37 4.33
N ASN A 74 -2.30 -17.01 5.58
CA ASN A 74 -3.21 -16.34 6.50
C ASN A 74 -2.61 -15.07 7.08
N GLU A 75 -3.46 -14.32 7.77
CA GLU A 75 -3.05 -13.10 8.47
C GLU A 75 -2.25 -13.44 9.73
N GLY A 76 -1.14 -12.73 9.91
CA GLY A 76 -0.19 -13.04 10.98
C GLY A 76 0.72 -14.25 10.70
N ASP A 77 0.67 -14.83 9.50
CA ASP A 77 1.63 -15.83 9.05
C ASP A 77 2.77 -15.19 8.24
N SER A 78 3.94 -15.82 8.32
CA SER A 78 5.10 -15.53 7.47
C SER A 78 5.82 -16.84 7.13
N PRO A 79 6.22 -17.04 5.86
CA PRO A 79 6.95 -18.24 5.46
C PRO A 79 8.32 -18.30 6.14
N LEU A 80 8.83 -19.52 6.36
CA LEU A 80 10.25 -19.71 6.70
C LEU A 80 11.09 -19.49 5.43
N PRO A 81 12.30 -18.91 5.53
CA PRO A 81 12.98 -18.44 6.75
C PRO A 81 12.58 -17.02 7.20
N TYR A 82 11.75 -16.32 6.43
CA TYR A 82 11.42 -14.91 6.64
C TYR A 82 10.80 -14.60 8.01
N ARG A 83 10.09 -15.55 8.61
CA ARG A 83 9.51 -15.37 9.95
C ARG A 83 10.54 -15.01 11.03
N GLU A 84 11.78 -15.48 10.90
CA GLU A 84 12.85 -15.15 11.86
C GLU A 84 13.41 -13.73 11.65
N LEU A 85 13.30 -13.21 10.42
CA LEU A 85 13.89 -11.93 10.02
C LEU A 85 12.88 -10.77 10.07
N LEU A 86 11.62 -11.05 9.74
CA LEU A 86 10.53 -10.07 9.66
C LEU A 86 9.49 -10.22 10.77
N GLY A 87 9.52 -11.31 11.51
CA GLY A 87 8.49 -11.65 12.48
C GLY A 87 7.27 -12.33 11.83
N PRO A 88 6.15 -12.42 12.55
CA PRO A 88 5.00 -13.21 12.13
C PRO A 88 4.18 -12.55 11.02
N ALA A 89 4.18 -11.22 10.88
CA ALA A 89 3.27 -10.54 9.96
C ALA A 89 3.90 -10.29 8.58
N TRP A 90 3.54 -11.12 7.59
CA TRP A 90 3.96 -10.92 6.21
C TRP A 90 3.27 -9.69 5.60
N PRO A 91 3.99 -8.85 4.83
CA PRO A 91 3.40 -7.63 4.28
C PRO A 91 2.27 -7.95 3.29
N ARG A 92 1.25 -7.09 3.33
CA ARG A 92 0.11 -7.10 2.39
C ARG A 92 0.20 -5.92 1.44
N SER A 93 -0.18 -6.17 0.19
CA SER A 93 -0.28 -5.16 -0.85
C SER A 93 -1.48 -4.23 -0.57
N ARG A 94 -1.22 -2.93 -0.44
CA ARG A 94 -2.23 -1.88 -0.26
C ARG A 94 -3.00 -1.58 -1.55
N ILE A 95 -2.41 -1.88 -2.70
CA ILE A 95 -3.05 -1.73 -4.02
C ILE A 95 -3.75 -3.03 -4.45
N GLY A 96 -3.09 -4.16 -4.23
CA GLY A 96 -3.54 -5.48 -4.67
C GLY A 96 -4.48 -6.20 -3.72
N GLY A 97 -4.44 -5.87 -2.43
CA GLY A 97 -5.24 -6.51 -1.38
C GLY A 97 -4.72 -7.89 -0.94
N GLY A 98 -3.92 -8.56 -1.76
CA GLY A 98 -3.26 -9.84 -1.44
C GLY A 98 -1.92 -9.71 -0.73
N TYR A 99 -1.33 -10.85 -0.39
CA TYR A 99 0.06 -10.93 0.09
C TYR A 99 1.06 -10.78 -1.04
N PHE A 100 2.25 -10.31 -0.72
CA PHE A 100 3.37 -10.38 -1.67
C PHE A 100 3.83 -11.83 -1.82
N THR A 101 4.29 -12.18 -3.02
CA THR A 101 4.89 -13.48 -3.31
C THR A 101 6.34 -13.25 -3.67
N VAL A 102 7.25 -13.93 -3.00
CA VAL A 102 8.67 -13.91 -3.32
C VAL A 102 9.03 -15.24 -3.98
N GLU A 103 9.43 -15.17 -5.24
CA GLU A 103 9.95 -16.33 -5.97
C GLU A 103 11.47 -16.24 -6.00
N VAL A 104 12.10 -17.36 -5.68
CA VAL A 104 13.56 -17.49 -5.73
C VAL A 104 13.92 -18.65 -6.65
N ASP A 105 14.72 -18.34 -7.67
CA ASP A 105 15.28 -19.30 -8.60
C ASP A 105 16.76 -18.99 -8.91
N PHE A 106 17.65 -19.67 -8.20
CA PHE A 106 19.09 -19.58 -8.34
C PHE A 106 19.64 -20.21 -9.63
N ALA A 107 18.81 -20.89 -10.44
CA ALA A 107 19.22 -21.32 -11.77
C ALA A 107 19.26 -20.15 -12.77
N LEU A 108 18.58 -19.05 -12.45
CA LEU A 108 18.61 -17.80 -13.21
C LEU A 108 19.85 -16.96 -12.86
N GLY A 109 20.16 -15.98 -13.70
CA GLY A 109 21.24 -15.03 -13.42
C GLY A 109 21.01 -14.26 -12.11
N PRO A 110 22.05 -13.71 -11.47
CA PRO A 110 21.95 -13.06 -10.16
C PRO A 110 20.93 -11.92 -10.09
N ALA A 111 20.69 -11.24 -11.22
CA ALA A 111 19.73 -10.15 -11.34
C ALA A 111 18.26 -10.62 -11.36
N ASP A 112 18.01 -11.85 -11.82
CA ASP A 112 16.66 -12.41 -12.02
C ASP A 112 16.30 -13.48 -10.99
N ALA A 113 17.25 -13.86 -10.14
CA ALA A 113 17.10 -14.95 -9.18
C ALA A 113 16.06 -14.66 -8.09
N ILE A 114 15.72 -13.39 -7.83
CA ILE A 114 14.73 -13.01 -6.82
C ILE A 114 13.67 -12.15 -7.49
N ARG A 115 12.40 -12.60 -7.43
CA ARG A 115 11.25 -11.87 -7.97
C ARG A 115 10.24 -11.63 -6.87
N ILE A 116 9.79 -10.38 -6.77
CA ILE A 116 8.78 -9.99 -5.79
C ILE A 116 7.54 -9.59 -6.56
N ILE A 117 6.46 -10.29 -6.29
CA ILE A 117 5.23 -10.25 -7.06
C ILE A 117 4.10 -9.79 -6.15
N ARG A 118 3.21 -8.97 -6.69
CA ARG A 118 1.89 -8.70 -6.09
C ARG A 118 0.83 -8.91 -7.15
N GLU A 119 -0.36 -9.35 -6.76
CA GLU A 119 -1.50 -9.35 -7.69
C GLU A 119 -2.32 -8.09 -7.54
N VAL A 120 -2.66 -7.44 -8.66
CA VAL A 120 -3.55 -6.27 -8.69
C VAL A 120 -4.65 -6.55 -9.71
N GLY A 121 -5.89 -6.70 -9.25
CA GLY A 121 -7.03 -6.99 -10.13
C GLY A 121 -6.87 -8.29 -10.94
N GLY A 122 -6.20 -9.30 -10.37
CA GLY A 122 -5.92 -10.58 -11.04
C GLY A 122 -4.75 -10.56 -12.02
N THR A 123 -4.03 -9.43 -12.12
CA THR A 123 -2.79 -9.35 -12.91
C THR A 123 -1.58 -9.36 -11.98
N PRO A 124 -0.63 -10.31 -12.14
CA PRO A 124 0.60 -10.29 -11.38
C PRO A 124 1.48 -9.13 -11.86
N GLN A 125 2.01 -8.36 -10.91
CA GLN A 125 2.97 -7.29 -11.15
C GLN A 125 4.28 -7.60 -10.44
N ILE A 126 5.38 -7.46 -11.15
CA ILE A 126 6.73 -7.81 -10.66
C ILE A 126 7.44 -6.52 -10.27
N TYR A 127 8.06 -6.53 -9.10
CA TYR A 127 8.88 -5.42 -8.62
C TYR A 127 10.21 -5.35 -9.37
N ASN A 128 10.47 -4.21 -10.03
CA ASN A 128 11.77 -3.89 -10.60
C ASN A 128 12.56 -2.99 -9.62
N PRO A 129 13.67 -3.48 -9.04
CA PRO A 129 14.47 -2.70 -8.09
C PRO A 129 15.21 -1.52 -8.73
N GLY A 130 15.57 -1.59 -10.01
CA GLY A 130 16.28 -0.53 -10.72
C GLY A 130 15.41 0.71 -10.98
N GLU A 131 14.11 0.48 -11.25
CA GLU A 131 13.14 1.57 -11.46
C GLU A 131 12.31 1.90 -10.22
N ALA A 132 12.44 1.08 -9.17
CA ALA A 132 11.65 1.14 -7.95
C ALA A 132 10.13 1.15 -8.19
N LYS A 133 9.67 0.33 -9.13
CA LYS A 133 8.27 0.26 -9.55
C LYS A 133 7.84 -1.18 -9.77
N PHE A 134 6.53 -1.42 -9.67
CA PHE A 134 5.91 -2.66 -10.12
C PHE A 134 5.51 -2.52 -11.57
N GLN A 135 5.83 -3.53 -12.38
CA GLN A 135 5.51 -3.62 -13.80
C GLN A 135 4.54 -4.78 -14.04
#